data_AF-T0MBU5-F1
#
_entry.id   AF-T0MBU5-F1
#
_cell.length_a   1.000
_cell.length_b   1.000
_cell.length_c   1.000
_cell.angle_alpha   90.00
_cell.angle_beta   90.00
_cell.angle_gamma   90.00
#
_symmetry.space_group_name_H-M   'P 1'
#
loop_
_entity.id
_entity.type
_entity.pdbx_description
1 polymer ?
#
loop_
_entity_poly.entity_id
_entity_poly.type
_entity_poly.pdbx_seq_one_letter_code
_entity_poly.pdbx_strand_id
1 'polypeptide(L)'
;MEKNTFDRVGKINNIQDFTFLKNGFCVIYGNQPTDVIIYNFKLEIINKFPKGIRNRIYFNEYESYVAMAGFDQLAGDIELWEVNTKKN
;
A
#
# COMPACT_ATOMS: atom_id res chain seq x y z
N MET A 1 15.25 -24.58 -7.43
CA MET A 1 13.93 -24.61 -6.76
C MET A 1 13.42 -23.18 -6.75
N GLU A 2 12.43 -22.87 -7.58
CA GLU A 2 11.78 -21.56 -7.53
C GLU A 2 11.18 -21.40 -6.13
N LYS A 3 11.65 -20.40 -5.37
CA LYS A 3 11.00 -20.01 -4.12
C LYS A 3 9.52 -19.80 -4.42
N ASN A 4 8.65 -20.48 -3.67
CA ASN A 4 7.21 -20.37 -3.83
C ASN A 4 6.85 -18.89 -3.82
N THR A 5 5.89 -18.48 -4.64
CA THR A 5 5.44 -17.09 -4.77
C THR A 5 5.22 -16.42 -3.39
N PHE A 6 4.77 -17.18 -2.40
CA PHE A 6 4.58 -16.76 -1.01
C PHE A 6 5.86 -16.40 -0.23
N ASP A 7 7.01 -16.98 -0.57
CA ASP A 7 8.28 -16.70 0.13
C ASP A 7 8.86 -15.32 -0.25
N ARG A 8 8.40 -14.73 -1.37
CA ARG A 8 8.98 -13.52 -1.95
C ARG A 8 8.59 -12.24 -1.22
N VAL A 9 7.39 -12.19 -0.67
CA VAL A 9 6.86 -10.98 0.00
C VAL A 9 7.30 -10.91 1.47
N GLY A 10 7.84 -12.01 2.00
CA GLY A 10 8.01 -12.16 3.44
C GLY A 10 6.66 -12.26 4.15
N LYS A 11 6.69 -12.62 5.43
CA LYS A 11 5.46 -12.77 6.22
C LYS A 11 4.88 -11.39 6.52
N ILE A 12 3.88 -10.96 5.74
CA ILE A 12 3.06 -9.79 6.05
C ILE A 12 2.21 -10.11 7.28
N ASN A 13 2.33 -9.31 8.33
CA ASN A 13 1.52 -9.42 9.53
C ASN A 13 0.72 -8.13 9.73
N ASN A 14 -0.43 -8.23 10.40
CA ASN A 14 -1.27 -7.10 10.78
C ASN A 14 -1.66 -6.21 9.59
N ILE A 15 -2.40 -6.78 8.64
CA ILE A 15 -2.95 -6.03 7.49
C ILE A 15 -4.06 -5.13 8.02
N GLN A 16 -3.93 -3.83 7.79
CA GLN A 16 -4.91 -2.84 8.25
C GLN A 16 -5.91 -2.49 7.15
N ASP A 17 -5.44 -2.39 5.91
CA ASP A 17 -6.28 -2.16 4.73
C ASP A 17 -5.53 -2.59 3.45
N PHE A 18 -6.28 -2.87 2.39
CA PHE A 18 -5.74 -3.19 1.08
C PHE A 18 -6.72 -2.84 -0.04
N THR A 19 -6.20 -2.63 -1.25
CA THR A 19 -7.03 -2.42 -2.44
C THR A 19 -6.34 -2.94 -3.69
N PHE A 20 -7.14 -3.40 -4.65
CA PHE A 20 -6.65 -3.82 -5.96
C PHE A 20 -6.49 -2.62 -6.89
N LEU A 21 -5.43 -2.67 -7.69
CA LEU A 21 -5.13 -1.71 -8.75
C LEU A 21 -5.06 -2.45 -10.10
N LYS A 22 -5.10 -1.72 -11.21
CA LYS A 22 -5.08 -2.32 -12.56
C LYS A 22 -3.90 -3.26 -12.80
N ASN A 23 -2.72 -2.89 -12.29
CA ASN A 23 -1.47 -3.63 -12.50
C ASN A 23 -0.91 -4.27 -11.22
N GLY A 24 -1.71 -4.34 -10.15
CA GLY A 24 -1.20 -4.78 -8.86
C GLY A 24 -2.16 -4.58 -7.70
N PHE A 25 -1.62 -4.33 -6.52
CA PHE A 25 -2.39 -4.02 -5.33
C PHE A 25 -1.58 -3.15 -4.37
N CYS A 26 -2.28 -2.35 -3.58
CA CYS A 26 -1.70 -1.59 -2.48
C CYS A 26 -2.11 -2.22 -1.16
N VAL A 27 -1.18 -2.31 -0.22
CA VAL A 27 -1.42 -2.90 1.10
C VAL A 27 -0.80 -2.04 2.19
N ILE A 28 -1.56 -1.83 3.27
CA ILE A 28 -1.09 -1.27 4.53
C ILE A 28 -0.90 -2.42 5.52
N TYR A 29 0.30 -2.57 6.05
CA TYR A 29 0.58 -3.64 7.00
C TYR A 29 1.63 -3.28 8.04
N GLY A 30 1.69 -4.10 9.08
CA GLY A 30 2.64 -3.96 10.18
C GLY A 30 2.08 -3.17 11.35
N ASN A 31 2.91 -3.05 12.38
CA ASN A 31 2.59 -2.27 13.57
C ASN A 31 2.93 -0.81 13.33
N GLN A 32 2.16 0.10 13.92
CA GLN A 32 2.36 1.54 13.72
C GLN A 32 3.77 1.98 14.17
N PRO A 33 4.49 2.79 13.38
CA PRO A 33 4.09 3.34 12.07
C PRO A 33 4.13 2.28 10.94
N THR A 34 3.05 2.19 10.18
CA THR A 34 2.76 1.13 9.19
C THR A 34 3.57 1.28 7.91
N ASP A 35 3.85 0.16 7.26
CA ASP A 35 4.34 0.12 5.88
C ASP A 35 3.16 0.20 4.90
N VAL A 36 3.29 1.05 3.88
CA VAL A 36 2.32 1.12 2.76
C VAL A 36 3.09 0.89 1.46
N ILE A 37 2.75 -0.20 0.77
CA ILE A 37 3.50 -0.67 -0.40
C ILE A 37 2.55 -1.04 -1.53
N ILE A 38 2.91 -0.64 -2.75
CA ILE A 38 2.26 -1.09 -3.98
C ILE A 38 3.11 -2.20 -4.59
N TYR A 39 2.50 -3.36 -4.76
CA TYR A 39 3.09 -4.50 -5.45
C TYR A 39 2.45 -4.68 -6.82
N ASN A 40 3.22 -5.16 -7.80
CA ASN A 40 2.62 -5.75 -8.99
C ASN A 40 2.14 -7.19 -8.71
N PHE A 41 1.44 -7.81 -9.66
CA PHE A 41 0.99 -9.21 -9.52
C PHE A 41 2.12 -10.25 -9.48
N LYS A 42 3.36 -9.86 -9.82
CA LYS A 42 4.57 -10.68 -9.66
C LYS A 42 5.24 -10.48 -8.30
N LEU A 43 4.63 -9.70 -7.40
CA LEU A 43 5.10 -9.37 -6.06
C LEU A 43 6.39 -8.54 -6.04
N GLU A 44 6.63 -7.78 -7.10
CA GLU A 44 7.69 -6.77 -7.17
C GLU A 44 7.15 -5.44 -6.66
N ILE A 45 7.95 -4.71 -5.91
CA ILE A 45 7.57 -3.40 -5.34
C ILE A 45 7.56 -2.37 -6.48
N ILE A 46 6.37 -1.84 -6.80
CA ILE A 46 6.20 -0.71 -7.73
C ILE A 46 6.51 0.60 -7.00
N ASN A 47 5.97 0.75 -5.78
CA ASN A 47 6.13 1.97 -5.00
C ASN A 47 6.09 1.64 -3.50
N LYS A 48 6.81 2.42 -2.70
CA LYS A 48 6.84 2.33 -1.24
C LYS A 48 6.71 3.74 -0.66
N PHE A 49 5.64 3.97 0.09
CA PHE A 49 5.44 5.25 0.76
C PHE A 49 6.24 5.30 2.06
N PRO A 50 6.55 6.50 2.58
CA PRO A 50 7.15 6.65 3.90
C PRO A 50 6.26 6.01 4.97
N LYS A 51 6.88 5.49 6.04
CA LYS A 51 6.13 4.95 7.19
C LYS A 51 5.34 6.06 7.87
N GLY A 52 4.15 5.73 8.36
CA GLY A 52 3.32 6.68 9.08
C GLY A 52 2.14 6.01 9.75
N ILE A 53 1.28 6.81 10.36
CA ILE A 53 0.17 6.32 11.17
C ILE A 53 -1.09 6.26 10.29
N ARG A 54 -1.15 5.24 9.41
CA ARG A 54 -2.20 5.11 8.40
C ARG A 54 -2.84 3.73 8.53
N ASN A 55 -4.15 3.67 8.35
CA ASN A 55 -4.91 2.42 8.41
C ASN A 55 -6.01 2.32 7.35
N ARG A 56 -6.13 3.32 6.47
CA ARG A 56 -7.03 3.31 5.32
C ARG A 56 -6.35 3.83 4.06
N ILE A 57 -6.70 3.26 2.92
CA ILE A 57 -6.23 3.69 1.59
C ILE A 57 -7.38 3.83 0.60
N TYR A 58 -7.38 4.95 -0.13
CA TYR A 58 -8.37 5.24 -1.17
C TYR A 58 -7.66 5.78 -2.41
N PHE A 59 -7.79 5.07 -3.52
CA PHE A 59 -7.32 5.56 -4.82
C PHE A 59 -8.46 6.25 -5.56
N ASN A 60 -8.13 7.23 -6.40
CA ASN A 60 -9.07 7.70 -7.40
C ASN A 60 -9.24 6.65 -8.52
N GLU A 61 -10.27 6.80 -9.36
CA GLU A 61 -10.59 5.86 -10.46
C GLU A 61 -9.44 5.67 -11.47
N TYR A 62 -8.63 6.72 -11.65
CA TYR A 62 -7.47 6.69 -12.54
C TYR A 62 -6.19 6.18 -11.87
N GLU A 63 -6.20 5.89 -10.57
CA GLU A 63 -5.05 5.44 -9.77
C GLU A 63 -3.83 6.39 -9.81
N SER A 64 -4.07 7.66 -10.14
CA SER A 64 -3.05 8.72 -10.20
C SER A 64 -2.84 9.41 -8.85
N TYR A 65 -3.81 9.30 -7.95
CA TYR A 65 -3.74 9.84 -6.60
C TYR A 65 -4.20 8.79 -5.59
N VAL A 66 -3.58 8.81 -4.42
CA VAL A 66 -4.00 8.03 -3.25
C VAL A 66 -4.17 8.93 -2.05
N ALA A 67 -5.32 8.83 -1.39
CA ALA A 67 -5.56 9.35 -0.07
C ALA A 67 -5.31 8.23 0.95
N MET A 68 -4.43 8.51 1.92
CA MET A 68 -4.19 7.62 3.03
C MET A 68 -4.56 8.31 4.33
N ALA A 69 -5.26 7.60 5.21
CA ALA A 69 -5.80 8.19 6.43
C ALA A 69 -5.53 7.30 7.64
N GLY A 70 -5.37 7.94 8.80
CA GLY A 70 -5.36 7.30 10.12
C GLY A 70 -6.72 7.43 10.80
N PHE A 71 -7.74 6.71 10.32
CA PHE A 71 -9.06 6.69 10.96
C PHE A 71 -9.01 5.99 12.34
N ASP A 72 -9.96 6.28 13.23
CA ASP A 72 -10.00 5.77 14.63
C ASP A 72 -8.83 6.23 15.52
N GLN A 73 -8.13 7.31 15.13
CA GLN A 73 -7.20 8.03 16.00
C GLN A 73 -7.67 9.47 16.21
N LEU A 74 -7.48 9.99 17.44
CA LEU A 74 -7.92 11.33 17.85
C LEU A 74 -7.31 12.46 16.99
N ALA A 75 -6.19 12.18 16.30
CA ALA A 75 -5.57 13.03 15.29
C ALA A 75 -5.56 12.30 13.95
N GLY A 76 -6.75 12.20 13.32
CA GLY A 76 -6.91 11.55 12.03
C GLY A 76 -6.38 12.40 10.88
N ASP A 77 -5.08 12.32 10.63
CA ASP A 77 -4.46 12.98 9.49
C ASP A 77 -4.85 12.26 8.19
N ILE A 78 -5.11 13.05 7.15
CA ILE A 78 -5.32 12.59 5.78
C ILE A 78 -4.17 13.13 4.94
N GLU A 79 -3.47 12.23 4.27
CA GLU A 79 -2.41 12.57 3.35
C GLU A 79 -2.81 12.22 1.92
N LEU A 80 -2.60 13.15 1.00
CA LEU A 80 -2.82 12.95 -0.42
C LEU A 80 -1.47 12.84 -1.14
N TRP A 81 -1.30 11.78 -1.90
CA TRP A 81 -0.08 11.51 -2.64
C TRP A 81 -0.37 11.36 -4.13
N GLU A 82 0.46 11.97 -4.97
CA GLU A 82 0.51 11.65 -6.39
C GLU A 82 1.23 10.31 -6.57
N VAL A 83 0.58 9.39 -7.26
CA VAL A 83 1.12 8.08 -7.58
C VAL A 83 1.62 8.17 -9.01
N ASN A 84 2.92 8.40 -9.17
CA ASN A 84 3.60 8.33 -10.46
C ASN A 84 3.72 6.87 -10.91
N THR A 85 2.59 6.23 -11.21
CA THR A 85 2.56 5.03 -12.03
C THR A 85 3.09 5.45 -13.39
N LYS A 86 4.34 5.06 -13.71
CA LYS A 86 4.95 5.33 -15.01
C LYS A 86 3.91 5.06 -16.10
N LYS A 87 3.61 6.10 -16.91
CA LYS A 87 2.91 5.91 -18.18
C LYS A 87 3.74 4.91 -18.97
N ASN A 88 3.21 3.69 -19.14
CA ASN A 88 3.77 2.73 -20.08
C ASN A 88 3.75 3.33 -21.48
#